data_AF-A0A356BET7-F1
#
_entry.id   AF-A0A356BET7-F1
#
_cell.length_a   1.000
_cell.length_b   1.000
_cell.length_c   1.000
_cell.angle_alpha   90.00
_cell.angle_beta   90.00
_cell.angle_gamma   90.00
#
_symmetry.space_group_name_H-M   'P 1'
#
loop_
_entity.id
_entity.type
_entity.pdbx_description
1 polymer ?
#
loop_
_entity_poly.entity_id
_entity_poly.type
_entity_poly.pdbx_seq_one_letter_code
_entity_poly.pdbx_strand_id
1 'polypeptide(L)' 'MSQHALRVLAGPTALAQIKQHGFNQADFNVMVGASGGPKWFCLYGLDQYLFGSFFRQRSTPLHILGSSAGAWR' A
#
# COMPACT_ATOMS: atom_id res chain seq x y z
N MET A 1 18.88 2.77 -18.09
CA MET A 1 18.23 3.39 -16.92
C MET A 1 17.61 2.28 -16.09
N SER A 2 17.94 2.18 -14.79
CA SER A 2 17.34 1.18 -13.90
C SER A 2 15.85 1.49 -13.71
N GLN A 3 14.97 0.62 -14.19
CA GLN A 3 13.54 0.73 -13.92
C GLN A 3 13.26 0.16 -12.53
N HIS A 4 12.88 1.01 -11.58
CA HIS A 4 12.50 0.57 -10.25
C HIS A 4 11.18 -0.21 -10.30
N ALA A 5 11.11 -1.35 -9.62
CA ALA A 5 9.91 -2.19 -9.55
C ALA A 5 8.74 -1.53 -8.80
N LEU A 6 9.03 -0.51 -7.97
CA LEU A 6 8.05 0.25 -7.20
C LEU A 6 8.22 1.75 -7.46
N ARG A 7 7.11 2.44 -7.68
CA ARG A 7 7.03 3.90 -7.75
C ARG A 7 6.00 4.39 -6.74
N VAL A 8 6.43 5.20 -5.79
CA VAL A 8 5.53 5.86 -4.83
C VAL A 8 5.12 7.22 -5.39
N LEU A 9 3.81 7.46 -5.45
CA LEU A 9 3.23 8.72 -5.90
C LEU A 9 2.53 9.38 -4.71
N ALA A 10 2.80 10.66 -4.50
CA ALA A 10 2.21 11.44 -3.43
C ALA A 10 1.86 12.84 -3.92
N GLY A 11 0.70 13.35 -3.51
CA GLY A 11 0.36 14.77 -3.70
C GLY A 11 1.23 15.68 -2.81
N PRO A 12 1.21 17.01 -3.03
CA PRO A 12 2.10 17.94 -2.34
C PRO A 12 2.04 17.84 -0.80
N THR A 13 0.83 17.74 -0.25
CA THR A 13 0.61 17.61 1.20
C THR A 13 1.19 16.32 1.75
N ALA A 14 0.85 15.17 1.15
CA ALA A 14 1.36 13.87 1.59
C ALA A 14 2.88 13.79 1.43
N LEU A 15 3.44 14.34 0.35
CA LEU A 15 4.88 14.38 0.13
C LEU A 15 5.61 15.22 1.19
N ALA A 16 5.06 16.37 1.56
CA ALA A 16 5.63 17.20 2.63
C ALA A 16 5.62 16.46 3.98
N GLN A 17 4.49 15.84 4.32
CA GLN A 17 4.36 15.04 5.55
C GLN A 17 5.38 13.89 5.58
N ILE A 18 5.48 13.11 4.50
CA ILE A 18 6.42 11.98 4.39
C ILE A 18 7.88 12.46 4.51
N LYS A 19 8.22 13.59 3.91
CA LYS A 19 9.57 14.16 4.01
C LYS A 19 9.91 14.63 5.42
N GLN A 20 8.94 15.16 6.16
CA GLN A 20 9.15 15.69 7.49
C GLN A 20 9.13 14.61 8.58
N HIS A 21 8.22 13.65 8.47
CA HIS A 21 7.92 12.67 9.53
C HIS A 21 8.31 11.24 9.17
N GLY A 22 8.78 11.00 7.95
CA GLY A 22 9.04 9.65 7.44
C GLY A 22 7.77 8.98 6.91
N PHE A 23 7.90 7.71 6.51
CA PHE A 23 6.80 6.94 5.93
C PHE A 23 6.13 6.09 7.00
N ASN A 24 5.08 6.63 7.64
CA ASN A 24 4.47 5.98 8.80
C ASN A 24 3.16 5.29 8.44
N GLN A 25 2.92 4.13 9.03
CA GLN A 25 1.67 3.39 8.85
C GLN A 25 0.42 4.20 9.26
N ALA A 26 0.55 5.12 10.22
CA ALA A 26 -0.56 5.93 10.72
C ALA A 26 -1.08 6.94 9.68
N ASP A 27 -0.27 7.28 8.67
CA ASP A 27 -0.63 8.23 7.62
C ASP A 27 -1.60 7.63 6.58
N PHE A 28 -1.88 6.33 6.69
CA PHE A 28 -2.77 5.59 5.79
C PHE A 28 -4.03 5.14 6.52
N ASN A 29 -5.20 5.50 5.98
CA ASN A 29 -6.51 5.07 6.50
C ASN A 29 -7.23 4.09 5.58
N VAL A 30 -6.89 4.09 4.28
CA VAL A 30 -7.54 3.29 3.26
C VAL A 30 -6.49 2.64 2.37
N MET A 31 -6.66 1.36 2.07
CA MET A 31 -5.91 0.63 1.05
C MET A 31 -6.88 0.14 -0.03
N VAL A 32 -6.58 0.46 -1.29
CA VAL A 32 -7.41 0.05 -2.43
C VAL A 32 -6.72 -1.08 -3.21
N GLY A 33 -7.37 -2.25 -3.23
CA GLY A 33 -6.91 -3.44 -3.92
C GLY A 33 -7.07 -3.31 -5.44
N ALA A 34 -5.97 -3.46 -6.17
CA ALA A 34 -5.98 -3.54 -7.62
C ALA A 34 -6.78 -4.78 -8.11
N SER A 35 -7.73 -4.55 -9.03
CA SER A 35 -8.56 -5.61 -9.61
C SER A 35 -7.91 -6.25 -10.86
N GLY A 36 -8.34 -7.47 -11.18
CA GLY A 36 -7.89 -8.28 -12.33
C GLY A 36 -7.07 -9.50 -11.89
N GLY A 37 -7.52 -10.70 -12.30
CA GLY A 37 -7.02 -11.98 -11.79
C GLY A 37 -5.49 -12.12 -11.76
N PRO A 38 -4.79 -12.00 -12.90
CA PRO A 38 -3.34 -12.20 -12.94
C PRO A 38 -2.53 -11.15 -12.15
N LYS A 39 -3.09 -9.97 -11.81
CA LYS A 39 -2.35 -8.93 -11.09
C LYS A 39 -2.00 -9.35 -9.67
N TRP A 40 -2.81 -10.21 -9.05
CA TRP A 40 -2.57 -10.68 -7.70
C TRP A 40 -1.23 -11.44 -7.58
N PHE A 41 -0.82 -12.19 -8.61
CA PHE A 41 0.47 -12.90 -8.59
C PHE A 41 1.65 -11.95 -8.43
N CYS A 42 1.65 -10.84 -9.15
CA CYS A 42 2.72 -9.84 -9.07
C CYS A 42 2.66 -9.02 -7.78
N LEU A 43 1.47 -8.87 -7.19
CA LEU A 43 1.25 -8.05 -5.99
C LEU A 43 1.36 -8.86 -4.69
N TYR A 44 1.31 -10.19 -4.76
CA TYR A 44 1.36 -11.07 -3.59
C TYR A 44 2.56 -10.77 -2.68
N GLY A 45 3.76 -10.62 -3.24
CA GLY A 45 4.96 -10.28 -2.44
C GLY A 45 4.86 -8.91 -1.77
N LEU A 46 4.24 -7.93 -2.43
CA LEU A 46 3.98 -6.63 -1.83
C LEU A 46 2.94 -6.71 -0.71
N ASP A 47 1.89 -7.53 -0.88
CA ASP A 47 0.87 -7.75 0.15
C ASP A 47 1.48 -8.42 1.39
N GLN A 48 2.34 -9.42 1.21
CA GLN A 48 3.08 -10.05 2.32
C GLN A 48 3.92 -9.03 3.10
N TYR A 49 4.61 -8.12 2.41
CA TYR A 49 5.35 -7.06 3.07
C TYR A 49 4.43 -6.05 3.78
N LEU A 50 3.38 -5.59 3.10
CA LEU A 50 2.48 -4.56 3.64
C LEU A 50 1.78 -5.06 4.91
N PHE A 51 1.17 -6.24 4.86
CA PHE A 51 0.41 -6.77 6.00
C PHE A 51 1.27 -7.53 7.02
N GLY A 52 2.36 -8.17 6.58
CA GLY A 52 3.25 -8.92 7.46
C GLY A 52 4.32 -8.08 8.17
N SER A 53 4.69 -6.93 7.59
CA SER A 53 5.77 -6.08 8.13
C SER A 53 5.34 -4.64 8.34
N PHE A 54 4.88 -3.94 7.30
CA PHE A 54 4.64 -2.49 7.37
C PHE A 54 3.49 -2.11 8.31
N PHE A 55 2.34 -2.78 8.17
CA PHE A 55 1.15 -2.58 9.01
C PHE A 55 1.11 -3.49 10.25
N ARG A 56 2.17 -4.28 10.50
CA ARG A 56 2.19 -5.29 11.57
C ARG A 56 1.90 -4.72 12.95
N GLN A 57 2.37 -3.49 13.20
CA GLN A 57 2.21 -2.81 14.50
C GLN A 57 1.04 -1.83 14.52
N ARG A 58 0.17 -1.86 13.52
CA ARG A 58 -0.98 -0.96 13.45
C ARG A 58 -2.02 -1.36 14.49
N SER A 59 -2.49 -0.41 15.29
CA SER A 59 -3.58 -0.60 16.27
C SER A 59 -4.89 0.06 15.86
N THR A 60 -4.88 0.92 14.84
CA THR A 60 -6.06 1.61 14.31
C THR A 60 -6.65 0.85 13.11
N PRO A 61 -7.95 0.97 12.82
CA PRO A 61 -8.54 0.34 11.63
C PRO A 61 -7.87 0.81 10.34
N LEU A 62 -7.54 -0.13 9.44
CA LEU A 62 -7.20 0.15 8.04
C LEU A 62 -8.39 -0.31 7.19
N HIS A 63 -9.03 0.60 6.47
CA HIS A 63 -10.14 0.26 5.61
C HIS A 63 -9.62 -0.31 4.29
N ILE A 64 -10.03 -1.51 3.93
CA ILE A 64 -9.66 -2.15 2.66
C ILE A 64 -10.84 -2.07 1.71
N LEU A 65 -10.60 -1.60 0.49
CA LEU A 65 -11.60 -1.51 -0.57
C LEU A 65 -11.08 -2.23 -1.81
N GLY A 66 -11.91 -3.04 -2.44
CA GLY A 66 -11.52 -3.75 -3.66
C GLY A 66 -12.72 -4.29 -4.41
N SER A 67 -12.48 -4.79 -5.63
CA SER A 67 -13.47 -5.51 -6.44
C SER A 67 -12.86 -6.76 -7.06
N SER A 68 -13.65 -7.85 -7.16
CA SER A 68 -13.19 -9.14 -7.69
C SER A 68 -11.89 -9.61 -7.00
N ALA A 69 -10.83 -9.96 -7.74
CA ALA A 69 -9.53 -10.34 -7.19
C ALA A 69 -8.91 -9.27 -6.26
N GLY A 70 -9.25 -7.98 -6.46
CA GLY A 70 -8.81 -6.91 -5.56
C GLY A 70 -9.53 -6.89 -4.21
N ALA A 71 -10.74 -7.47 -4.11
CA ALA A 71 -11.49 -7.61 -2.86
C ALA A 71 -11.06 -8.85 -2.05
N TRP A 72 -10.35 -9.79 -2.68
CA TRP A 72 -9.78 -10.96 -2.01
C TRP A 72 -8.46 -10.66 -1.29
N ARG A 73 -7.80 -9.56 -1.67
CA ARG A 73 -6.56 -9.06 -1.04
C ARG A 73 -6.84 -8.49 0.34
#